data_AF-A0A2X4Y8A8-F1
#
_entry.id   AF-A0A2X4Y8A8-F1
#
_cell.length_a   1.000
_cell.length_b   1.000
_cell.length_c   1.000
_cell.angle_alpha   90.00
_cell.angle_beta   90.00
_cell.angle_gamma   90.00
#
_symmetry.space_group_name_H-M   'P 1'
#
loop_
_entity.id
_entity.type
_entity.pdbx_description
1 polymer ?
#
loop_
_entity_poly.entity_id
_entity_poly.type
_entity_poly.pdbx_seq_one_letter_code
_entity_poly.pdbx_strand_id
1 'polypeptide(L)'
;MSDALKLEDGVLAMYAATDAENENRWYFYEIYASEADYQRHRQTPHFRGYIEQTSEMTTGKESIPVVPVFLRNKGAMQFDD
;
A
#
# COMPACT_ATOMS: atom_id res chain seq x y z
N MET A 1 5.45 -1.81 -4.13
CA MET A 1 4.10 -2.34 -4.42
C MET A 1 4.13 -3.63 -5.22
N SER A 2 4.73 -3.66 -6.42
CA SER A 2 4.77 -4.87 -7.27
C SER A 2 5.31 -6.10 -6.53
N ASP A 3 6.46 -5.98 -5.86
CA ASP A 3 7.04 -7.10 -5.10
C ASP A 3 6.15 -7.56 -3.94
N ALA A 4 5.49 -6.63 -3.24
CA ALA A 4 4.57 -6.98 -2.16
C ALA A 4 3.40 -7.83 -2.68
N LEU A 5 2.75 -7.38 -3.76
CA LEU A 5 1.64 -8.11 -4.38
C LEU A 5 2.07 -9.47 -4.99
N LYS A 6 3.35 -9.63 -5.35
CA LYS A 6 3.87 -10.87 -5.94
C LYS A 6 4.41 -11.86 -4.92
N LEU A 7 5.02 -11.37 -3.83
CA LEU A 7 5.79 -12.17 -2.88
C LEU A 7 5.07 -12.38 -1.55
N GLU A 8 4.04 -11.59 -1.25
CA GLU A 8 3.37 -11.60 0.04
C GLU A 8 1.90 -11.98 -0.11
N ASP A 9 1.56 -13.26 0.12
CA ASP A 9 0.18 -13.76 0.01
C ASP A 9 -0.83 -12.99 0.91
N GLY A 10 -0.34 -12.38 2.00
CA GLY A 10 -1.14 -11.58 2.93
C GLY A 10 -1.43 -10.15 2.45
N VAL A 11 -0.86 -9.71 1.33
CA VAL A 11 -1.14 -8.41 0.68
C VAL A 11 -2.20 -8.63 -0.40
N LEU A 12 -3.45 -8.35 -0.07
CA LEU A 12 -4.60 -8.69 -0.91
C LEU A 12 -4.85 -7.68 -2.04
N ALA A 13 -4.60 -6.40 -1.78
CA ALA A 13 -4.69 -5.33 -2.76
C ALA A 13 -3.91 -4.10 -2.31
N MET A 14 -3.40 -3.34 -3.28
CA MET A 14 -2.82 -2.02 -3.07
C MET A 14 -3.31 -1.09 -4.19
N TYR A 15 -3.91 0.03 -3.81
CA TYR A 15 -4.22 1.12 -4.74
C TYR A 15 -3.40 2.34 -4.38
N ALA A 16 -2.71 2.90 -5.36
CA ALA A 16 -2.05 4.20 -5.26
C ALA A 16 -2.83 5.20 -6.11
N ALA A 17 -3.04 6.39 -5.57
CA ALA A 17 -3.67 7.49 -6.28
C ALA A 17 -3.05 8.81 -5.82
N THR A 18 -3.11 9.83 -6.65
CA THR A 18 -2.83 11.20 -6.26
C THR A 18 -4.13 11.95 -6.01
N ASP A 19 -4.07 12.95 -5.14
CA ASP A 19 -5.18 13.88 -4.94
C ASP A 19 -5.47 14.64 -6.24
N ALA A 20 -6.74 14.77 -6.59
CA ALA A 20 -7.17 15.41 -7.83
C ALA A 20 -6.82 16.91 -7.89
N GLU A 21 -6.70 17.57 -6.73
CA GLU A 21 -6.38 19.00 -6.62
C GLU A 21 -4.91 19.22 -6.22
N ASN A 22 -4.21 18.20 -5.74
CA ASN A 22 -2.81 18.28 -5.33
C ASN A 22 -2.02 17.01 -5.66
N GLU A 23 -1.34 17.01 -6.82
CA GLU A 23 -0.55 15.89 -7.31
C GLU A 23 0.59 15.43 -6.36
N ASN A 24 1.02 16.27 -5.43
CA ASN A 24 2.04 15.93 -4.43
C ASN A 24 1.47 15.19 -3.22
N ARG A 25 0.14 15.06 -3.12
CA ARG A 25 -0.52 14.28 -2.07
C ARG A 25 -0.90 12.91 -2.62
N TRP A 26 -0.27 11.88 -2.06
CA TRP A 26 -0.51 10.49 -2.42
C TRP A 26 -1.41 9.81 -1.41
N TYR A 27 -2.36 9.02 -1.91
CA TYR A 27 -3.19 8.12 -1.13
C TYR A 27 -2.83 6.68 -1.47
N PHE A 28 -2.72 5.87 -0.42
CA PHE A 28 -2.49 4.44 -0.50
C PHE A 28 -3.63 3.73 0.22
N TYR A 29 -4.37 2.90 -0.51
CA TYR A 29 -5.35 1.99 0.09
C TYR A 29 -4.80 0.57 0.03
N GLU A 30 -4.37 0.08 1.19
CA GLU A 30 -3.66 -1.18 1.34
C GLU A 30 -4.56 -2.15 2.12
N ILE A 31 -4.84 -3.30 1.52
CA ILE A 31 -5.72 -4.33 2.08
C ILE A 31 -4.89 -5.56 2.42
N TYR A 32 -4.90 -5.93 3.69
CA TYR A 32 -4.15 -7.07 4.20
C TYR A 32 -5.10 -8.16 4.70
N ALA A 33 -4.67 -9.42 4.64
CA ALA A 33 -5.44 -10.55 5.17
C ALA A 33 -5.58 -10.49 6.69
N SER A 34 -4.60 -9.92 7.39
CA SER A 34 -4.61 -9.71 8.83
C SER A 34 -3.66 -8.60 9.27
N GLU A 35 -3.77 -8.16 10.52
CA GLU A 35 -2.81 -7.25 11.16
C GLU A 35 -1.38 -7.85 11.17
N ALA A 36 -1.25 -9.17 11.34
CA ALA A 36 0.06 -9.82 11.33
C ALA A 36 0.73 -9.73 9.95
N ASP A 37 -0.05 -9.80 8.87
CA ASP A 37 0.46 -9.63 7.50
C ASP A 37 0.87 -8.19 7.23
N TYR A 38 0.11 -7.21 7.73
CA TYR A 38 0.52 -5.79 7.70
C TYR A 38 1.86 -5.56 8.41
N GLN A 39 2.03 -6.08 9.62
CA GLN A 39 3.28 -5.92 10.37
C GLN A 39 4.45 -6.66 9.71
N ARG A 40 4.21 -7.83 9.09
CA ARG A 40 5.22 -8.55 8.31
C ARG A 40 5.64 -7.72 7.09
N HIS A 41 4.68 -7.19 6.34
CA HIS A 41 4.92 -6.36 5.17
C HIS A 41 5.89 -5.22 5.46
N ARG A 42 5.68 -4.51 6.57
CA ARG A 42 6.54 -3.39 7.01
C ARG A 42 7.99 -3.78 7.31
N GLN A 43 8.26 -5.05 7.57
CA GLN A 43 9.58 -5.56 7.92
C GLN A 43 10.34 -6.12 6.70
N THR A 44 9.67 -6.27 5.56
CA THR A 44 10.27 -6.84 4.35
C THR A 44 11.38 -5.95 3.78
N PRO A 45 12.41 -6.55 3.12
CA PRO A 45 13.48 -5.77 2.50
C PRO A 45 12.98 -4.77 1.45
N HIS A 46 12.01 -5.14 0.61
CA HIS A 46 11.47 -4.26 -0.43
C HIS A 46 10.67 -3.09 0.15
N PHE A 47 9.90 -3.29 1.23
CA PHE A 47 9.21 -2.18 1.90
C PHE A 47 10.20 -1.24 2.59
N ARG A 48 11.16 -1.78 3.34
CA ARG A 48 12.18 -0.98 4.03
C ARG A 48 13.02 -0.17 3.05
N GLY A 49 13.46 -0.79 1.96
CA GLY A 49 14.16 -0.11 0.88
C GLY A 49 13.34 1.03 0.25
N TYR A 50 12.03 0.82 0.03
CA TYR A 50 11.13 1.88 -0.43
C TYR A 50 11.07 3.06 0.55
N ILE A 51 10.92 2.81 1.86
CA ILE A 51 10.88 3.88 2.87
C ILE A 51 12.20 4.64 2.93
N GLU A 52 13.34 3.94 2.90
CA GLU A 52 14.66 4.56 2.90
C GLU A 52 14.86 5.47 1.67
N GLN A 53 14.56 4.96 0.47
CA GLN A 53 14.72 5.70 -0.79
C GLN A 53 13.81 6.92 -0.90
N THR A 54 12.61 6.88 -0.31
CA THR A 54 11.62 7.97 -0.40
C THR A 54 11.63 8.91 0.79
N SER A 55 12.50 8.67 1.78
CA SER A 55 12.56 9.45 3.02
C SER A 55 12.82 10.94 2.78
N GLU A 56 13.72 11.27 1.85
CA GLU A 56 14.03 12.67 1.49
C GLU A 56 13.03 13.26 0.47
N MET A 57 12.16 12.44 -0.11
CA MET A 57 11.14 12.87 -1.09
C MET A 57 9.81 13.24 -0.42
N THR A 58 9.60 12.83 0.82
CA THR A 58 8.31 12.95 1.51
C THR A 58 8.38 13.98 2.63
N THR A 59 7.39 14.88 2.67
CA THR A 59 7.26 15.86 3.76
C THR A 59 6.56 15.29 4.98
N GLY A 60 5.82 14.19 4.82
CA GLY A 60 5.15 13.47 5.89
C GLY A 60 4.46 12.20 5.38
N LYS A 61 4.21 11.26 6.29
CA LYS A 61 3.47 10.02 6.04
C LYS A 61 2.60 9.71 7.24
N GLU A 62 1.31 9.49 7.00
CA GLU A 62 0.34 9.07 8.01
C GLU A 62 -0.25 7.72 7.61
N SER A 63 -0.44 6.83 8.59
CA SER A 63 -1.14 5.56 8.42
C SER A 63 -2.41 5.61 9.25
N ILE A 64 -3.56 5.49 8.59
CA ILE A 64 -4.87 5.56 9.24
C ILE A 64 -5.45 4.14 9.24
N PRO A 65 -5.53 3.46 10.41
CA PRO A 65 -6.18 2.16 10.50
C PRO A 65 -7.67 2.32 10.26
N VAL A 66 -8.23 1.51 9.36
CA VAL A 66 -9.66 1.51 9.04
C VAL A 66 -10.25 0.11 9.19
N VAL A 67 -11.49 0.04 9.65
CA VAL A 67 -12.27 -1.20 9.71
C VAL A 67 -13.24 -1.20 8.53
N PRO A 68 -13.09 -2.10 7.53
CA PRO A 68 -13.98 -2.13 6.39
C PRO A 68 -15.38 -2.59 6.81
N VAL A 69 -16.40 -1.84 6.39
CA VAL A 69 -17.81 -2.23 6.59
C VAL A 69 -18.29 -3.18 5.48
N PHE A 70 -17.82 -2.96 4.25
CA PHE A 70 -18.12 -3.78 3.10
C PHE A 70 -16.98 -3.69 2.09
N LEU A 71 -16.50 -4.85 1.62
CA LEU A 71 -15.43 -4.93 0.64
C LEU A 71 -15.75 -6.03 -0.37
N ARG A 72 -15.85 -5.67 -1.65
CA ARG A 72 -15.98 -6.62 -2.78
C ARG A 72 -15.24 -6.07 -3.97
N ASN A 73 -14.56 -6.94 -4.69
CA ASN A 73 -13.98 -6.64 -5.99
C ASN A 73 -14.27 -7.81 -6.95
N LYS A 74 -13.97 -7.61 -8.24
CA LYS A 74 -14.02 -8.68 -9.25
C LYS A 74 -12.84 -9.66 -9.13
N GLY A 75 -11.78 -9.27 -8.42
CA GLY A 75 -10.48 -9.96 -8.41
C GLY A 75 -9.62 -9.57 -9.61
N ALA A 76 -8.33 -9.93 -9.56
CA ALA A 76 -7.35 -9.77 -10.65
C ALA A 76 -7.24 -8.35 -11.25
N MET A 77 -7.52 -7.30 -10.48
CA MET A 77 -7.28 -5.94 -10.93
C MET A 77 -5.77 -5.66 -10.94
N GLN A 78 -5.21 -5.59 -12.14
CA GLN A 78 -3.88 -5.03 -12.40
C GLN A 78 -4.10 -3.89 -13.38
N PHE A 79 -3.72 -2.69 -12.96
CA PHE A 79 -3.65 -1.53 -13.85
C PHE A 79 -2.19 -1.46 -14.27
N ASP A 80 -1.92 -1.76 -15.54
CA ASP A 80 -0.63 -1.44 -16.15
C ASP A 80 -0.75 -0.01 -16.67
N ASP A 81 0.23 0.84 -16.35
CA ASP A 81 0.44 2.14 -17.01
C ASP A 81 0.97 1.94 -18.43
#